data_AF-A0AA38M7G9-F1
#
_entry.id   AF-A0AA38M7G9-F1
#
_cell.length_a   1.000
_cell.length_b   1.000
_cell.length_c   1.000
_cell.angle_alpha   90.00
_cell.angle_beta   90.00
_cell.angle_gamma   90.00
#
_symmetry.space_group_name_H-M   'P 1'
#
loop_
_entity.id
_entity.type
_entity.pdbx_description
1 polymer ?
#
loop_
_entity_poly.entity_id
_entity_poly.type
_entity_poly.pdbx_seq_one_letter_code
_entity_poly.pdbx_strand_id
1 'polypeptide(L)'
;MDFHRLTRDELLYELAVRGVDDIGHETVGAMRRRLSELIRTEQFGDLVFSPTFRLVVETEMLICTEKIAQLYGFVQSRRSIAKNSTEERNVETKLRHLYGRVSRVRLRLTKEGRDQMADRLTNLFNQLGSIEVLVDSKLDATVEPNDPNVQPPTVPLLGAQVVNIHKHQVPVCQWGLKFSGNKQGMSVNAFLERAEELRIALGVSEVELLNSIVDHLEDQA
;
A
#
# COMPACT_ATOMS: atom_id res chain seq x y z
N MET A 1 -8.46 4.25 9.12
CA MET A 1 -7.21 3.75 8.53
C MET A 1 -7.29 2.24 8.56
N ASP A 2 -7.16 1.56 7.41
CA ASP A 2 -7.14 0.10 7.38
C ASP A 2 -5.72 -0.41 7.66
N PHE A 3 -5.44 -0.73 8.93
CA PHE A 3 -4.09 -1.12 9.36
C PHE A 3 -3.62 -2.45 8.76
N HIS A 4 -4.51 -3.26 8.17
CA HIS A 4 -4.11 -4.48 7.47
C HIS A 4 -3.29 -4.17 6.22
N ARG A 5 -3.42 -2.96 5.66
CA ARG A 5 -2.71 -2.51 4.45
C ARG A 5 -1.40 -1.80 4.73
N LEU A 6 -1.02 -1.69 6.01
CA LEU A 6 0.27 -1.13 6.41
C LEU A 6 1.40 -2.13 6.15
N THR A 7 2.54 -1.62 5.71
CA THR A 7 3.76 -2.40 5.57
C THR A 7 4.41 -2.63 6.93
N ARG A 8 5.39 -3.55 7.00
CA ARG A 8 6.06 -3.90 8.26
C ARG A 8 6.61 -2.67 8.98
N ASP A 9 7.31 -1.79 8.27
CA ASP A 9 7.91 -0.57 8.83
C ASP A 9 6.85 0.42 9.36
N GLU A 10 5.69 0.48 8.72
CA GLU A 10 4.57 1.33 9.16
C GLU A 10 3.87 0.75 10.38
N LEU A 11 3.71 -0.57 10.43
CA LEU A 11 3.22 -1.27 11.62
C LEU A 11 4.16 -1.06 12.80
N LEU A 12 5.47 -1.21 12.60
CA LEU A 12 6.48 -0.94 13.61
C LEU A 12 6.37 0.50 14.13
N TYR A 13 6.19 1.47 13.23
CA TYR A 13 6.00 2.85 13.61
C TYR A 13 4.73 3.06 14.43
N GLU A 14 3.57 2.57 13.99
CA GLU A 14 2.30 2.75 14.69
C GLU A 14 2.28 2.06 16.06
N LEU A 15 2.98 0.94 16.20
CA LEU A 15 3.18 0.24 17.48
C LEU A 15 4.15 1.01 18.40
N ALA A 16 5.25 1.53 17.87
CA ALA A 16 6.19 2.36 18.63
C ALA A 16 5.54 3.64 19.17
N VAL A 17 4.67 4.29 18.37
CA VAL A 17 3.88 5.45 18.81
C VAL A 17 3.03 5.14 20.05
N ARG A 18 2.60 3.89 20.18
CA ARG A 18 1.80 3.36 21.31
C ARG A 18 2.65 2.76 22.42
N GLY A 19 3.98 2.86 22.34
CA GLY A 19 4.90 2.40 23.37
C GLY A 19 5.16 0.89 23.35
N VAL A 20 4.86 0.24 22.23
CA VAL A 20 5.27 -1.15 22.01
C VAL A 20 6.65 -1.13 21.38
N ASP A 21 7.66 -1.28 22.23
CA ASP A 21 9.06 -1.42 21.85
C ASP A 21 9.44 -2.92 21.73
N ASP A 22 10.57 -3.22 21.09
CA ASP A 22 11.14 -4.59 20.95
C ASP A 22 10.31 -5.65 20.18
N ILE A 23 9.68 -5.23 19.09
CA ILE A 23 8.88 -6.11 18.21
C ILE A 23 9.56 -6.40 16.86
N GLY A 24 10.85 -6.09 16.74
CA GLY A 24 11.60 -6.23 15.49
C GLY A 24 11.59 -7.66 14.93
N HIS A 25 11.48 -8.67 15.80
CA HIS A 25 11.46 -10.09 15.45
C HIS A 25 10.07 -10.67 15.21
N GLU A 26 9.00 -9.93 15.53
CA GLU A 26 7.64 -10.43 15.36
C GLU A 26 7.26 -10.56 13.88
N THR A 27 6.23 -11.37 13.60
CA THR A 27 5.64 -11.48 12.27
C THR A 27 4.66 -10.34 12.01
N VAL A 28 4.43 -9.98 10.74
CA VAL A 28 3.43 -8.96 10.36
C VAL A 28 2.04 -9.29 10.90
N GLY A 29 1.66 -10.57 10.91
CA GLY A 29 0.38 -11.01 11.49
C GLY A 29 0.29 -10.77 13.00
N ALA A 30 1.38 -11.00 13.75
CA ALA A 30 1.43 -10.69 15.19
C ALA A 30 1.34 -9.17 15.45
N MET A 31 2.08 -8.37 14.67
CA MET A 31 2.02 -6.90 14.73
C MET A 31 0.61 -6.36 14.48
N ARG A 32 -0.07 -6.86 13.42
CA ARG A 32 -1.45 -6.47 13.08
C ARG A 32 -2.43 -6.81 14.21
N ARG A 33 -2.32 -8.00 14.81
CA ARG A 33 -3.15 -8.41 15.95
C ARG A 33 -2.96 -7.47 17.14
N ARG A 34 -1.72 -7.20 17.52
CA ARG A 34 -1.42 -6.30 18.65
C ARG A 34 -1.91 -4.88 18.38
N LEU A 35 -1.68 -4.35 17.17
CA LEU A 35 -2.18 -3.03 16.79
C LEU A 35 -3.72 -2.97 16.83
N SER A 36 -4.41 -4.02 16.40
CA SER A 36 -5.87 -4.12 16.49
C SER A 36 -6.37 -4.09 17.93
N GLU A 37 -5.69 -4.79 18.84
CA GLU A 37 -6.03 -4.78 20.28
C GLU A 37 -5.86 -3.39 20.88
N LEU A 38 -4.75 -2.71 20.55
CA LEU A 38 -4.48 -1.35 21.03
C LEU A 38 -5.50 -0.34 20.52
N ILE A 39 -5.81 -0.36 19.22
CA ILE A 39 -6.82 0.52 18.60
C ILE A 39 -8.20 0.30 19.25
N ARG A 40 -8.54 -0.94 19.63
CA ARG A 40 -9.82 -1.23 20.32
C ARG A 40 -9.86 -0.65 21.73
N THR A 41 -8.71 -0.54 22.39
CA THR A 41 -8.59 0.04 23.74
C THR A 41 -8.42 1.56 23.74
N GLU A 42 -8.08 2.17 22.60
CA GLU A 42 -8.08 3.62 22.43
C GLU A 42 -9.53 4.13 22.54
N GLN A 43 -9.80 5.00 23.53
CA GLN A 43 -11.10 5.65 23.63
C GLN A 43 -11.34 6.52 22.38
N PHE A 44 -12.59 6.62 21.96
CA PHE A 44 -13.03 7.42 20.81
C PHE A 44 -12.33 8.79 20.77
N GLY A 45 -11.41 8.95 19.83
CA GLY A 45 -10.92 10.25 19.38
C GLY A 45 -9.45 10.55 19.66
N ASP A 46 -8.86 10.02 20.73
CA ASP A 46 -7.51 10.44 21.12
C ASP A 46 -6.50 9.30 21.10
N LEU A 47 -5.59 9.39 20.13
CA LEU A 47 -4.35 8.63 20.11
C LEU A 47 -3.48 9.07 21.30
N VAL A 48 -3.46 8.28 22.36
CA VAL A 48 -2.58 8.52 23.50
C VAL A 48 -1.16 8.12 23.11
N PHE A 49 -0.32 9.12 22.86
CA PHE A 49 1.10 8.88 22.62
C PHE A 49 1.73 8.22 23.83
N SER A 50 2.52 7.18 23.59
CA SER A 50 3.37 6.69 24.65
C SER A 50 4.36 7.79 25.08
N PRO A 51 4.58 7.97 26.40
CA PRO A 51 5.64 8.83 26.90
C PRO A 51 7.04 8.30 26.55
N THR A 52 7.18 7.02 26.20
CA THR A 52 8.45 6.42 25.75
C THR A 52 8.76 6.73 24.30
N PHE A 53 7.75 7.03 23.48
CA PHE A 53 7.94 7.31 22.06
C PHE A 53 8.79 8.57 21.86
N ARG A 54 9.91 8.41 21.16
CA ARG A 54 10.85 9.49 20.81
C ARG A 54 10.77 9.74 19.31
N LEU A 55 10.17 10.87 18.95
CA LEU A 55 10.10 11.32 17.56
C LEU A 55 11.33 12.16 17.23
N VAL A 56 12.15 11.67 16.29
CA VAL A 56 13.27 12.45 15.73
C VAL A 56 12.78 13.17 14.49
N VAL A 57 12.60 14.48 14.61
CA VAL A 57 11.92 15.30 13.58
C VAL A 57 12.57 15.17 12.21
N GLU A 58 13.90 15.35 12.11
CA GLU A 58 14.58 15.30 10.81
C GLU A 58 14.47 13.93 10.13
N THR A 59 14.58 12.85 10.91
CA THR A 59 14.39 11.49 10.41
C THR A 59 12.96 11.28 9.92
N GLU A 60 11.96 11.74 10.66
CA GLU A 60 10.56 11.62 10.25
C GLU A 60 10.25 12.42 8.98
N MET A 61 10.83 13.62 8.84
CA MET A 61 10.66 14.44 7.64
C MET A 61 11.26 13.77 6.40
N LEU A 62 12.44 13.15 6.55
CA LEU A 62 13.06 12.37 5.49
C LEU A 62 12.18 11.19 5.08
N ILE A 63 11.74 10.38 6.05
CA ILE A 63 10.88 9.21 5.80
C ILE A 63 9.56 9.63 5.14
N CYS A 64 8.92 10.70 5.60
CA CYS A 64 7.68 11.19 5.01
C CYS A 64 7.90 11.66 3.57
N THR A 65 8.99 12.38 3.30
CA THR A 65 9.33 12.85 1.95
C THR A 65 9.54 11.66 1.00
N GLU A 66 10.30 10.66 1.43
CA GLU A 66 10.57 9.47 0.64
C GLU A 66 9.28 8.68 0.35
N LYS A 67 8.47 8.41 1.38
CA LYS A 67 7.21 7.67 1.22
C LYS A 67 6.17 8.42 0.38
N ILE A 68 6.12 9.75 0.48
CA ILE A 68 5.28 10.59 -0.38
C ILE A 68 5.72 10.47 -1.84
N ALA A 69 7.03 10.55 -2.12
CA ALA A 69 7.55 10.38 -3.47
C ALA A 69 7.25 8.98 -4.04
N GLN A 70 7.41 7.93 -3.22
CA GLN A 70 7.06 6.55 -3.60
C GLN A 70 5.56 6.41 -3.92
N LEU A 71 4.69 6.96 -3.06
CA LEU A 71 3.24 6.90 -3.24
C LEU A 71 2.79 7.69 -4.48
N TYR A 72 3.34 8.88 -4.69
CA TYR A 72 3.10 9.69 -5.88
C TYR A 72 3.50 8.92 -7.14
N GLY A 73 4.71 8.34 -7.18
CA GLY A 73 5.17 7.54 -8.31
C GLY A 73 4.26 6.33 -8.57
N PHE A 74 3.80 5.66 -7.51
CA PHE A 74 2.84 4.56 -7.62
C PHE A 74 1.54 5.02 -8.30
N VAL A 75 0.89 6.08 -7.81
CA VAL A 75 -0.37 6.59 -8.37
C VAL A 75 -0.17 7.08 -9.81
N GLN A 76 0.91 7.84 -10.06
CA GLN A 76 1.22 8.41 -11.37
C GLN A 76 1.43 7.32 -12.43
N SER A 77 2.05 6.19 -12.06
CA SER A 77 2.30 5.06 -12.97
C SER A 77 1.02 4.34 -13.43
N ARG A 78 -0.12 4.56 -12.74
CA ARG A 78 -1.39 3.92 -13.08
C ARG A 78 -2.13 4.72 -14.16
N ARG A 79 -2.72 4.00 -15.12
CA ARG A 79 -3.60 4.61 -16.12
C ARG A 79 -4.91 5.07 -15.48
N SER A 80 -5.54 4.18 -14.72
CA SER A 80 -6.74 4.40 -13.94
C SER A 80 -6.66 3.63 -12.63
N ILE A 81 -7.44 4.04 -11.63
CA ILE A 81 -7.63 3.32 -10.38
C ILE A 81 -9.11 2.96 -10.32
N ALA A 82 -9.43 1.70 -10.12
CA ALA A 82 -10.83 1.29 -9.99
C ALA A 82 -11.37 1.72 -8.62
N LYS A 83 -12.59 2.26 -8.61
CA LYS A 83 -13.29 2.62 -7.37
C LYS A 83 -13.56 1.38 -6.52
N ASN A 84 -13.42 1.52 -5.21
CA ASN A 84 -13.43 0.47 -4.18
C ASN A 84 -12.38 -0.63 -4.35
N SER A 85 -11.40 -0.45 -5.24
CA SER A 85 -10.37 -1.45 -5.47
C SER A 85 -9.41 -1.56 -4.28
N THR A 86 -8.69 -2.68 -4.24
CA THR A 86 -7.56 -2.86 -3.32
C THR A 86 -6.52 -1.75 -3.49
N GLU A 87 -6.31 -1.27 -4.72
CA GLU A 87 -5.37 -0.18 -5.02
C GLU A 87 -5.81 1.14 -4.40
N GLU A 88 -7.07 1.55 -4.61
CA GLU A 88 -7.64 2.76 -4.00
C GLU A 88 -7.53 2.71 -2.47
N ARG A 89 -7.98 1.61 -1.85
CA ARG A 89 -7.94 1.44 -0.38
C ARG A 89 -6.51 1.42 0.17
N ASN A 90 -5.56 0.87 -0.59
CA ASN A 90 -4.15 0.92 -0.24
C ASN A 90 -3.65 2.36 -0.24
N VAL A 91 -3.89 3.10 -1.32
CA VAL A 91 -3.47 4.51 -1.44
C VAL A 91 -4.11 5.36 -0.34
N GLU A 92 -5.41 5.21 -0.09
CA GLU A 92 -6.13 5.89 0.98
C GLU A 92 -5.54 5.59 2.37
N THR A 93 -5.16 4.34 2.62
CA THR A 93 -4.51 3.95 3.87
C THR A 93 -3.15 4.62 4.02
N LYS A 94 -2.33 4.63 2.96
CA LYS A 94 -1.00 5.25 2.98
C LYS A 94 -1.09 6.76 3.15
N LEU A 95 -2.02 7.42 2.46
CA LEU A 95 -2.30 8.85 2.62
C LEU A 95 -2.64 9.18 4.07
N ARG A 96 -3.63 8.49 4.64
CA ARG A 96 -4.04 8.73 6.03
C ARG A 96 -2.91 8.49 7.02
N HIS A 97 -2.10 7.45 6.81
CA HIS A 97 -0.93 7.17 7.63
C HIS A 97 0.11 8.30 7.53
N LEU A 98 0.43 8.79 6.33
CA LEU A 98 1.38 9.88 6.12
C LEU A 98 0.88 11.21 6.68
N TYR A 99 -0.40 11.57 6.47
CA TYR A 99 -1.04 12.72 7.11
C TYR A 99 -0.91 12.65 8.65
N GLY A 100 -1.14 11.46 9.21
CA GLY A 100 -0.95 11.19 10.63
C GLY A 100 0.48 11.48 11.08
N ARG A 101 1.48 10.96 10.35
CA ARG A 101 2.90 11.19 10.67
C ARG A 101 3.29 12.67 10.61
N VAL A 102 2.96 13.37 9.53
CA VAL A 102 3.29 14.80 9.37
C VAL A 102 2.60 15.64 10.45
N SER A 103 1.35 15.31 10.78
CA SER A 103 0.63 15.97 11.88
C SER A 103 1.30 15.74 13.23
N ARG A 104 1.78 14.52 13.51
CA ARG A 104 2.52 14.17 14.72
C ARG A 104 3.85 14.94 14.83
N VAL A 105 4.58 15.09 13.73
CA VAL A 105 5.79 15.93 13.68
C VAL A 105 5.44 17.37 14.07
N ARG A 106 4.42 17.95 13.43
CA ARG A 106 3.97 19.32 13.70
C ARG A 106 3.58 19.53 15.17
N LEU A 107 2.88 18.59 15.78
CA LEU A 107 2.43 18.67 17.18
C LEU A 107 3.57 18.54 18.19
N ARG A 108 4.66 17.84 17.84
CA ARG A 108 5.82 17.64 18.72
C ARG A 108 6.84 18.78 18.69
N LEU A 109 6.79 19.64 17.68
CA LEU A 109 7.65 20.81 17.58
C LEU A 109 7.24 21.90 18.59
N THR A 110 8.23 22.61 19.15
CA THR A 110 8.01 23.85 19.89
C THR A 110 7.46 24.94 18.96
N LYS A 111 6.99 26.06 19.49
CA LYS A 111 6.52 27.17 18.64
C LYS A 111 7.62 27.63 17.67
N GLU A 112 8.82 27.87 18.19
CA GLU A 112 9.99 28.26 17.39
C GLU A 112 10.37 27.19 16.36
N GLY A 113 10.33 25.92 16.74
CA GLY A 113 10.60 24.81 15.81
C GLY A 113 9.54 24.70 14.70
N ARG A 114 8.27 24.99 15.00
CA ARG A 114 7.21 25.05 13.99
C ARG A 114 7.43 26.19 13.03
N ASP A 115 7.81 27.37 13.51
CA ASP A 115 8.06 28.54 12.66
C ASP A 115 9.25 28.27 11.72
N GLN A 116 10.32 27.65 12.23
CA GLN A 116 11.48 27.26 11.41
C GLN A 116 11.17 26.17 10.37
N MET A 117 10.20 25.30 10.64
CA MET A 117 9.84 24.17 9.76
C MET A 117 8.53 24.38 9.00
N ALA A 118 7.92 25.56 9.09
CA ALA A 118 6.59 25.84 8.56
C ALA A 118 6.50 25.54 7.06
N ASP A 119 7.48 25.99 6.29
CA ASP A 119 7.53 25.80 4.84
C ASP A 119 7.68 24.31 4.47
N ARG A 120 8.53 23.57 5.19
CA ARG A 120 8.74 22.14 4.96
C ARG A 120 7.48 21.34 5.26
N LEU A 121 6.81 21.61 6.39
CA LEU A 121 5.56 20.94 6.75
C LEU A 121 4.44 21.27 5.77
N THR A 122 4.32 22.54 5.38
CA THR A 122 3.34 22.99 4.38
C THR A 122 3.58 22.31 3.04
N ASN A 123 4.83 22.18 2.61
CA ASN A 123 5.19 21.46 1.39
C ASN A 123 4.76 19.98 1.45
N LEU A 124 5.00 19.27 2.57
CA LEU A 124 4.55 17.88 2.70
C LEU A 124 3.02 17.75 2.65
N PHE A 125 2.27 18.64 3.33
CA PHE A 125 0.81 18.64 3.24
C PHE A 125 0.31 18.94 1.83
N ASN A 126 0.94 19.88 1.12
CA ASN A 126 0.59 20.19 -0.26
C ASN A 126 0.87 19.02 -1.21
N GLN A 127 1.96 18.29 -1.01
CA GLN A 127 2.26 17.09 -1.78
C GLN A 127 1.25 15.97 -1.51
N LEU A 128 0.85 15.75 -0.26
CA LEU A 128 -0.19 14.79 0.09
C LEU A 128 -1.54 15.17 -0.55
N GLY A 129 -1.92 16.45 -0.49
CA GLY A 129 -3.13 16.93 -1.17
C GLY A 129 -3.06 16.81 -2.70
N SER A 130 -1.86 16.98 -3.27
CA SER A 130 -1.65 16.77 -4.72
C SER A 130 -1.82 15.29 -5.11
N ILE A 131 -1.43 14.35 -4.23
CA ILE A 131 -1.69 12.92 -4.45
C ILE A 131 -3.20 12.64 -4.37
N GLU A 132 -3.93 13.23 -3.44
CA GLU A 132 -5.40 13.08 -3.34
C GLU A 132 -6.10 13.52 -4.63
N VAL A 133 -5.78 14.73 -5.12
CA VAL A 133 -6.31 15.24 -6.39
C VAL A 133 -5.94 14.32 -7.57
N LEU A 134 -4.71 13.79 -7.58
CA LEU A 134 -4.29 12.85 -8.61
C LEU A 134 -5.10 11.55 -8.54
N VAL A 135 -5.35 10.99 -7.35
CA VAL A 135 -6.17 9.78 -7.17
C VAL A 135 -7.58 10.02 -7.70
N ASP A 136 -8.22 11.13 -7.33
CA ASP A 136 -9.57 11.48 -7.81
C ASP A 136 -9.61 11.54 -9.34
N SER A 137 -8.62 12.19 -9.97
CA SER A 137 -8.52 12.24 -11.43
C SER A 137 -8.39 10.85 -12.10
N LYS A 138 -7.77 9.88 -11.41
CA LYS A 138 -7.57 8.51 -11.88
C LYS A 138 -8.79 7.62 -11.64
N LEU A 139 -9.61 7.95 -10.64
CA LEU A 139 -10.90 7.31 -10.38
C LEU A 139 -11.91 7.71 -11.47
N ASP A 140 -11.98 8.99 -11.81
CA ASP A 140 -12.94 9.51 -12.80
C ASP A 140 -12.63 9.06 -14.24
N ALA A 141 -11.37 8.73 -14.53
CA ALA A 141 -10.95 8.18 -15.82
C ALA A 141 -11.50 6.78 -16.13
N THR A 142 -12.22 6.14 -15.21
CA THR A 142 -12.86 4.82 -15.44
C THR A 142 -14.20 4.91 -16.18
N VAL A 143 -14.70 6.10 -16.46
CA VAL A 143 -15.88 6.32 -17.31
C VAL A 143 -15.44 6.62 -18.74
N GLU A 144 -15.05 5.59 -19.50
CA GLU A 144 -15.09 5.74 -20.95
C GLU A 144 -16.55 5.68 -21.42
N PRO A 145 -17.04 6.64 -22.22
CA PRO A 145 -18.34 6.54 -22.85
C PRO A 145 -18.30 5.36 -23.83
N ASN A 146 -19.23 4.42 -23.67
CA ASN A 146 -19.53 3.42 -24.70
C ASN A 146 -19.92 4.16 -25.99
N ASP A 147 -19.00 4.25 -26.94
CA ASP A 147 -19.31 4.65 -28.31
C ASP A 147 -19.30 3.39 -29.19
N PRO A 148 -20.47 2.83 -29.55
CA PRO A 148 -20.54 1.63 -30.34
C PRO A 148 -20.52 2.02 -31.81
N ASN A 149 -19.35 2.36 -32.37
CA ASN A 149 -19.03 2.22 -33.81
C ASN A 149 -17.79 3.05 -34.23
N VAL A 150 -16.58 2.49 -34.15
CA VAL A 150 -15.47 2.94 -35.01
C VAL A 150 -14.57 1.74 -35.37
N GLN A 151 -14.58 1.37 -36.65
CA GLN A 151 -13.62 0.42 -37.26
C GLN A 151 -12.18 0.97 -37.20
N PRO A 152 -11.16 0.11 -37.08
CA PRO A 152 -9.76 0.57 -37.07
C PRO A 152 -9.26 0.87 -38.49
N PRO A 153 -8.54 1.99 -38.74
CA PRO A 153 -7.72 2.12 -39.92
C PRO A 153 -6.33 1.54 -39.66
N THR A 154 -5.93 0.63 -40.53
CA THR A 154 -4.60 0.04 -40.68
C THR A 154 -3.59 1.09 -41.14
N VAL A 155 -2.48 1.28 -40.42
CA VAL A 155 -1.21 1.80 -40.99
C VAL A 155 0.01 1.28 -40.22
N PRO A 156 1.18 1.13 -40.88
CA PRO A 156 2.22 0.19 -40.48
C PRO A 156 3.33 0.77 -39.57
N LEU A 157 3.88 -0.19 -38.83
CA LEU A 157 5.04 -0.24 -37.94
C LEU A 157 6.30 0.49 -38.44
N LEU A 158 6.91 1.30 -37.57
CA LEU A 158 8.37 1.53 -37.58
C LEU A 158 8.91 1.82 -36.17
N GLY A 159 9.69 0.87 -35.63
CA GLY A 159 10.90 1.13 -34.82
C GLY A 159 10.76 1.64 -33.39
N ALA A 160 10.57 0.73 -32.43
CA ALA A 160 11.20 0.82 -31.11
C ALA A 160 11.41 -0.60 -30.55
N GLN A 161 12.66 -1.06 -30.54
CA GLN A 161 13.01 -2.33 -29.90
C GLN A 161 12.91 -2.15 -28.38
N VAL A 162 11.86 -2.75 -27.80
CA VAL A 162 11.76 -2.99 -26.37
C VAL A 162 12.77 -4.09 -26.04
N VAL A 163 13.80 -3.74 -25.28
CA VAL A 163 14.75 -4.72 -24.74
C VAL A 163 13.99 -5.62 -23.77
N ASN A 164 13.70 -6.82 -24.22
CA ASN A 164 13.00 -7.86 -23.47
C ASN A 164 13.96 -8.40 -22.40
N ILE A 165 13.89 -7.84 -21.19
CA ILE A 165 14.56 -8.42 -20.03
C ILE A 165 13.74 -9.65 -19.66
N HIS A 166 14.14 -10.81 -20.19
CA HIS A 166 13.63 -12.12 -19.78
C HIS A 166 13.96 -12.35 -18.30
N LYS A 167 13.13 -11.81 -17.40
CA LYS A 167 12.99 -12.40 -16.07
C LYS A 167 12.36 -13.77 -16.31
N HIS A 168 13.07 -14.83 -15.94
CA HIS A 168 12.53 -16.18 -15.92
C HIS A 168 11.19 -16.15 -15.18
N GLN A 169 10.09 -16.15 -15.92
CA GLN A 169 8.75 -16.27 -15.37
C GLN A 169 8.64 -17.71 -14.88
N VAL A 170 8.74 -17.88 -13.56
CA VAL A 170 8.41 -19.15 -12.93
C VAL A 170 6.92 -19.37 -13.21
N PRO A 171 6.56 -20.43 -13.97
CA PRO A 171 5.16 -20.71 -14.29
C PRO A 171 4.33 -20.77 -13.01
N VAL A 172 3.07 -20.31 -13.08
CA VAL A 172 2.19 -20.20 -11.91
C VAL A 172 2.16 -21.50 -11.10
N CYS A 173 2.05 -22.66 -11.76
CA CYS A 173 2.06 -23.98 -11.13
C CYS A 173 3.32 -24.33 -10.30
N GLN A 174 4.43 -23.61 -10.46
CA GLN A 174 5.69 -23.83 -9.74
C GLN A 174 5.89 -22.91 -8.54
N TRP A 175 4.88 -22.11 -8.18
CA TRP A 175 4.95 -21.15 -7.08
C TRP A 175 5.00 -21.79 -5.68
N GLY A 176 4.77 -23.10 -5.59
CA GLY A 176 4.71 -23.83 -4.32
C GLY A 176 3.58 -23.35 -3.41
N LEU A 177 2.61 -22.62 -3.98
CA LEU A 177 1.45 -22.11 -3.28
C LEU A 177 0.33 -23.14 -3.37
N LYS A 178 -0.15 -23.59 -2.20
CA LYS A 178 -1.23 -24.57 -2.11
C LYS A 178 -2.21 -24.19 -1.02
N PHE A 179 -3.49 -24.35 -1.31
CA PHE A 179 -4.57 -24.15 -0.38
C PHE A 179 -5.36 -25.45 -0.21
N SER A 180 -5.37 -25.97 1.02
CA SER A 180 -5.99 -27.26 1.36
C SER A 180 -7.31 -27.14 2.12
N GLY A 181 -7.81 -25.92 2.36
CA GLY A 181 -9.09 -25.69 3.04
C GLY A 181 -9.15 -26.10 4.52
N ASN A 182 -8.10 -26.69 5.08
CA ASN A 182 -8.10 -27.18 6.46
C ASN A 182 -7.91 -26.03 7.48
N LYS A 183 -8.50 -26.17 8.68
CA LYS A 183 -8.40 -25.16 9.77
C LYS A 183 -6.98 -25.03 10.36
N GLN A 184 -6.05 -25.90 9.96
CA GLN A 184 -4.68 -25.96 10.47
C GLN A 184 -3.64 -25.39 9.48
N GLY A 185 -4.06 -25.04 8.25
CA GLY A 185 -3.22 -24.51 7.18
C GLY A 185 -3.40 -23.02 6.92
N MET A 186 -3.02 -22.58 5.72
CA MET A 186 -3.14 -21.17 5.30
C MET A 186 -4.62 -20.80 5.17
N SER A 187 -5.04 -19.68 5.77
CA SER A 187 -6.42 -19.17 5.62
C SER A 187 -6.66 -18.69 4.19
N VAL A 188 -7.92 -18.66 3.75
CA VAL A 188 -8.32 -18.17 2.41
C VAL A 188 -7.73 -16.77 2.14
N ASN A 189 -7.85 -15.85 3.10
CA ASN A 189 -7.30 -14.50 2.96
C ASN A 189 -5.77 -14.50 2.84
N ALA A 190 -5.07 -15.32 3.63
CA ALA A 190 -3.61 -15.42 3.55
C ALA A 190 -3.14 -16.05 2.22
N PHE A 191 -3.91 -16.98 1.66
CA PHE A 191 -3.67 -17.56 0.35
C PHE A 191 -3.86 -16.54 -0.77
N LEU A 192 -4.96 -15.79 -0.76
CA LEU A 192 -5.23 -14.73 -1.74
C LEU A 192 -4.17 -13.62 -1.68
N GLU A 193 -3.77 -13.21 -0.48
CA GLU A 193 -2.66 -12.26 -0.30
C GLU A 193 -1.36 -12.80 -0.90
N ARG A 194 -1.02 -14.06 -0.62
CA ARG A 194 0.24 -14.64 -1.11
C ARG A 194 0.25 -14.88 -2.62
N ALA A 195 -0.88 -15.27 -3.20
CA ALA A 195 -1.04 -15.40 -4.65
C ALA A 195 -0.86 -14.05 -5.36
N GLU A 196 -1.41 -12.98 -4.79
CA GLU A 196 -1.30 -11.63 -5.36
C GLU A 196 0.12 -11.04 -5.20
N GLU A 197 0.79 -11.31 -4.08
CA GLU A 197 2.21 -10.96 -3.91
C GLU A 197 3.10 -11.59 -4.99
N LEU A 198 2.89 -12.87 -5.28
CA LEU A 198 3.63 -13.61 -6.30
C LEU A 198 3.30 -13.12 -7.71
N ARG A 199 2.02 -12.83 -7.98
CA ARG A 199 1.56 -12.25 -9.24
C ARG A 199 2.27 -10.93 -9.53
N ILE A 200 2.34 -10.03 -8.55
CA ILE A 200 3.02 -8.74 -8.68
C ILE A 200 4.53 -8.92 -8.83
N ALA A 201 5.15 -9.80 -8.03
CA ALA A 201 6.59 -10.03 -8.05
C ALA A 201 7.09 -10.64 -9.37
N LEU A 202 6.27 -11.50 -10.00
CA LEU A 202 6.60 -12.19 -11.25
C LEU A 202 5.98 -11.54 -12.49
N GLY A 203 5.19 -10.47 -12.32
CA GLY A 203 4.58 -9.73 -13.42
C GLY A 203 3.53 -10.55 -14.18
N VAL A 204 2.82 -11.44 -13.51
CA VAL A 204 1.79 -12.31 -14.10
C VAL A 204 0.46 -11.55 -14.20
N SER A 205 -0.26 -11.76 -15.30
CA SER A 205 -1.57 -11.12 -15.48
C SER A 205 -2.63 -11.76 -14.58
N GLU A 206 -3.65 -11.00 -14.20
CA GLU A 206 -4.76 -11.53 -13.38
C GLU A 206 -5.47 -12.70 -14.08
N VAL A 207 -5.64 -12.61 -15.40
CA VAL A 207 -6.25 -13.68 -16.22
C VAL A 207 -5.41 -14.96 -16.19
N GLU A 208 -4.09 -14.83 -16.23
CA GLU A 208 -3.17 -15.97 -16.18
C GLU A 208 -3.14 -16.63 -14.80
N LEU A 209 -3.21 -15.83 -13.72
CA LEU A 209 -3.37 -16.34 -12.36
C LEU A 209 -4.71 -17.08 -12.22
N LEU A 210 -5.82 -16.51 -12.69
CA LEU A 210 -7.15 -17.12 -12.60
C LEU A 210 -7.24 -18.43 -13.38
N ASN A 211 -6.63 -18.50 -14.57
CA ASN A 211 -6.59 -19.73 -15.37
C ASN A 211 -5.76 -20.84 -14.72
N SER A 212 -4.81 -20.47 -13.83
CA SER A 212 -3.90 -21.41 -13.17
C SER A 212 -4.23 -21.62 -11.69
N ILE A 213 -5.26 -20.97 -11.15
CA ILE A 213 -5.58 -21.02 -9.72
C ILE A 213 -6.06 -22.40 -9.28
N VAL A 214 -6.62 -23.17 -10.21
CA VAL A 214 -7.06 -24.55 -10.00
C VAL A 214 -5.87 -25.45 -9.60
N ASP A 215 -4.67 -25.19 -10.13
CA ASP A 215 -3.45 -25.93 -9.79
C ASP A 215 -2.93 -25.61 -8.37
N HIS A 216 -3.48 -24.59 -7.72
CA HIS A 216 -3.14 -24.16 -6.37
C HIS A 216 -4.13 -24.62 -5.30
N LEU A 217 -5.22 -25.27 -5.71
CA LEU A 217 -6.18 -25.88 -4.81
C LEU A 217 -5.81 -27.34 -4.63
N GLU A 218 -5.59 -27.79 -3.39
CA GLU A 218 -5.49 -29.23 -3.12
C GLU A 218 -6.89 -29.82 -3.06
N ASP A 219 -7.09 -30.91 -3.79
CA ASP A 219 -8.37 -31.60 -3.92
C ASP A 219 -8.84 -32.11 -2.55
N GLN A 220 -9.86 -31.45 -1.99
CA GLN A 220 -10.73 -32.02 -0.97
C GLN A 220 -12.18 -31.75 -1.39
N ALA A 221 -12.83 -32.82 -1.84
CA ALA A 221 -14.28 -32.97 -1.96
C ALA A 221 -15.02 -32.67 -0.64
#